data_AF-A0A0B0EKD6-F1
#
_entry.id   AF-A0A0B0EKD6-F1
#
_cell.length_a   1.000
_cell.length_b   1.000
_cell.length_c   1.000
_cell.angle_alpha   90.00
_cell.angle_beta   90.00
_cell.angle_gamma   90.00
#
_symmetry.space_group_name_H-M   'P 1'
#
loop_
_entity.id
_entity.type
_entity.pdbx_description
1 polymer ?
#
loop_
_entity_poly.entity_id
_entity_poly.type
_entity_poly.pdbx_seq_one_letter_code
_entity_poly.pdbx_strand_id
1 'polypeptide(L)'
;MKSRTTYTIMIVFLLFIQQVISGCSTTVTKNSQKDNLHKIETGLVSQNLYQSKCALCHELPDINEYSSDEWTSIIDNRHNTKAARKFITIEEAEKIKGYLKSM
;
A
#
# COMPACT_ATOMS: atom_id res chain seq x y z
N MET A 1 6.48 -60.03 -10.16
CA MET A 1 5.51 -58.99 -10.61
C MET A 1 4.75 -58.31 -9.47
N LYS A 2 4.65 -58.91 -8.26
CA LYS A 2 3.84 -58.40 -7.14
C LYS A 2 4.50 -57.28 -6.30
N SER A 3 5.83 -57.22 -6.23
CA SER A 3 6.53 -56.14 -5.47
C SER A 3 6.68 -54.83 -6.25
N ARG A 4 6.87 -54.91 -7.58
CA ARG A 4 7.07 -53.73 -8.44
C ARG A 4 5.87 -52.77 -8.40
N THR A 5 4.64 -53.31 -8.37
CA THR A 5 3.41 -52.53 -8.20
C THR A 5 3.31 -51.88 -6.82
N THR A 6 3.75 -52.58 -5.76
CA THR A 6 3.76 -52.04 -4.40
C THR A 6 4.72 -50.86 -4.27
N TYR A 7 5.92 -50.96 -4.85
CA TYR A 7 6.88 -49.85 -4.86
C TYR A 7 6.38 -48.65 -5.65
N THR A 8 5.73 -48.87 -6.80
CA THR A 8 5.13 -47.77 -7.56
C THR A 8 4.04 -47.05 -6.77
N ILE A 9 3.16 -47.79 -6.07
CA ILE A 9 2.11 -47.19 -5.23
C ILE A 9 2.72 -46.40 -4.08
N MET A 10 3.75 -46.94 -3.42
CA MET A 10 4.43 -46.25 -2.33
C MET A 10 5.11 -44.95 -2.78
N ILE A 11 5.75 -44.97 -3.96
CA ILE A 11 6.38 -43.78 -4.55
C ILE A 11 5.34 -42.70 -4.87
N VAL A 12 4.21 -43.08 -5.48
CA VAL A 12 3.13 -42.13 -5.79
C VAL A 12 2.57 -41.50 -4.51
N PHE A 13 2.42 -42.30 -3.44
CA PHE A 13 1.95 -41.82 -2.15
C PHE A 13 2.93 -40.83 -1.50
N LEU A 14 4.23 -41.12 -1.57
CA LEU A 14 5.28 -40.22 -1.08
C LEU A 14 5.33 -38.90 -1.87
N LEU A 15 5.15 -38.95 -3.19
CA LEU A 15 5.07 -37.75 -4.03
C LEU A 15 3.81 -36.91 -3.71
N PHE A 16 2.68 -37.55 -3.40
CA PHE A 16 1.46 -36.86 -3.02
C PHE A 16 1.61 -36.11 -1.68
N ILE A 17 2.31 -36.70 -0.71
CA ILE A 17 2.63 -36.06 0.57
C ILE A 17 3.51 -34.81 0.36
N GLN A 18 4.45 -34.85 -0.59
CA GLN A 18 5.27 -33.68 -0.94
C GLN A 18 4.46 -32.52 -1.53
N GLN A 19 3.40 -32.79 -2.31
CA GLN A 19 2.50 -31.76 -2.84
C GLN A 19 1.68 -31.08 -1.72
N VAL A 20 1.35 -31.82 -0.66
CA VAL A 20 0.60 -31.28 0.50
C VAL A 20 1.49 -30.37 1.36
N ILE A 21 2.78 -30.70 1.52
CA ILE A 21 3.73 -29.86 2.26
C ILE A 21 4.06 -28.57 1.47
N SER A 22 4.10 -28.65 0.13
CA SER A 22 4.21 -27.47 -0.74
C SER A 22 2.98 -26.54 -0.68
N GLY A 23 1.86 -27.01 -0.13
CA GLY A 23 0.59 -26.28 -0.08
C GLY A 23 0.40 -25.31 1.08
N CYS A 24 1.29 -25.28 2.09
CA CYS A 24 1.00 -24.58 3.37
C CYS A 24 2.14 -23.73 3.97
N SER A 25 3.12 -23.23 3.19
CA SER A 25 4.18 -22.33 3.72
C SER A 25 4.07 -20.85 3.32
N THR A 26 2.90 -20.36 2.90
CA THR A 26 2.77 -18.94 2.50
C THR A 26 1.61 -18.15 3.10
N THR A 27 0.87 -18.67 4.08
CA THR A 27 -0.25 -17.90 4.67
C THR A 27 0.24 -16.67 5.44
N VAL A 28 1.45 -16.71 6.01
CA VAL A 28 2.06 -15.56 6.71
C VAL A 28 2.72 -14.56 5.74
N THR A 29 3.38 -15.03 4.68
CA THR A 29 4.00 -14.13 3.68
C THR A 29 2.99 -13.48 2.76
N LYS A 30 1.88 -14.14 2.41
CA LYS A 30 0.84 -13.56 1.54
C LYS A 30 0.12 -12.39 2.20
N ASN A 31 -0.13 -12.44 3.50
CA ASN A 31 -0.77 -11.34 4.22
C ASN A 31 0.18 -10.15 4.33
N SER A 32 1.42 -10.34 4.81
CA SER A 32 2.40 -9.25 4.85
C SER A 32 2.72 -8.67 3.46
N GLN A 33 2.82 -9.47 2.41
CA GLN A 33 3.04 -8.96 1.06
C GLN A 33 1.83 -8.15 0.56
N LYS A 34 0.61 -8.59 0.86
CA LYS A 34 -0.62 -7.85 0.54
C LYS A 34 -0.71 -6.53 1.32
N ASP A 35 -0.33 -6.54 2.60
CA ASP A 35 -0.35 -5.35 3.45
C ASP A 35 0.69 -4.32 3.00
N ASN A 36 1.89 -4.77 2.64
CA ASN A 36 2.93 -3.91 2.06
C ASN A 36 2.52 -3.35 0.70
N LEU A 37 1.93 -4.18 -0.18
CA LEU A 37 1.44 -3.72 -1.47
C LEU A 37 0.33 -2.67 -1.30
N HIS A 38 -0.61 -2.91 -0.39
CA HIS A 38 -1.67 -1.95 -0.06
C HIS A 38 -1.11 -0.66 0.55
N LYS A 39 -0.08 -0.73 1.40
CA LYS A 39 0.59 0.46 1.95
C LYS A 39 1.31 1.27 0.87
N ILE A 40 1.98 0.59 -0.08
CA ILE A 40 2.65 1.24 -1.21
C ILE A 40 1.62 1.90 -2.12
N GLU A 41 0.54 1.18 -2.45
CA GLU A 41 -0.55 1.70 -3.29
C GLU A 41 -1.21 2.91 -2.64
N THR A 42 -1.56 2.84 -1.36
CA THR A 42 -2.16 3.98 -0.64
C THR A 42 -1.19 5.15 -0.52
N GLY A 43 0.10 4.92 -0.31
CA GLY A 43 1.13 5.97 -0.33
C GLY A 43 1.24 6.68 -1.68
N LEU A 44 1.28 5.91 -2.77
CA LEU A 44 1.30 6.42 -4.16
C LEU A 44 0.05 7.25 -4.49
N VAL A 45 -1.13 6.78 -4.07
CA VAL A 45 -2.38 7.52 -4.27
C VAL A 45 -2.33 8.87 -3.54
N SER A 46 -1.88 8.89 -2.29
CA SER A 46 -1.79 10.13 -1.51
C SER A 46 -0.73 11.10 -2.06
N GLN A 47 0.41 10.59 -2.54
CA GLN A 47 1.43 11.40 -3.23
C GLN A 47 0.88 12.03 -4.51
N ASN A 48 0.15 11.24 -5.32
CA ASN A 48 -0.44 11.74 -6.55
C ASN A 48 -1.52 12.80 -6.28
N LEU A 49 -2.32 12.61 -5.23
CA LEU A 49 -3.28 13.62 -4.76
C LEU A 49 -2.58 14.93 -4.38
N TYR A 50 -1.48 14.86 -3.61
CA TYR A 50 -0.70 16.05 -3.27
C TYR A 50 -0.20 16.76 -4.53
N GLN A 51 0.45 16.03 -5.45
CA GLN A 51 1.00 16.62 -6.66
C GLN A 51 -0.08 17.22 -7.57
N SER A 52 -1.14 16.48 -7.86
CA SER A 52 -2.17 16.89 -8.81
C SER A 52 -3.06 18.02 -8.29
N LYS A 53 -3.38 18.02 -6.99
CA LYS A 53 -4.31 18.99 -6.41
C LYS A 53 -3.62 20.24 -5.91
N CYS A 54 -2.49 20.12 -5.22
CA CYS A 54 -1.82 21.27 -4.63
C CYS A 54 -1.09 22.12 -5.69
N ALA A 55 -0.70 21.53 -6.83
CA ALA A 55 -0.05 22.24 -7.92
C ALA A 55 -1.01 23.06 -8.81
N LEU A 56 -2.33 22.98 -8.58
CA LEU A 56 -3.32 23.69 -9.41
C LEU A 56 -3.22 25.22 -9.34
N CYS A 57 -2.60 25.76 -8.29
CA CYS A 57 -2.57 27.20 -8.05
C CYS A 57 -1.15 27.79 -8.00
N HIS A 58 -0.14 26.99 -7.67
CA HIS A 58 1.26 27.40 -7.60
C HIS A 58 2.17 26.17 -7.63
N GLU A 59 3.47 26.39 -7.83
CA GLU A 59 4.48 25.35 -7.70
C GLU A 59 4.57 24.84 -6.26
N LEU A 60 4.84 23.54 -6.09
CA LEU A 60 4.91 22.92 -4.77
C LEU A 60 6.25 23.24 -4.10
N PRO A 61 6.24 23.66 -2.82
CA PRO A 61 7.47 23.86 -2.08
C PRO A 61 8.19 22.53 -1.81
N ASP A 62 9.45 22.62 -1.36
CA ASP A 62 10.22 21.42 -1.00
C ASP A 62 9.50 20.68 0.14
N ILE A 63 9.45 19.37 0.05
CA ILE A 63 8.75 18.53 1.03
C ILE A 63 9.36 18.67 2.44
N ASN A 64 10.65 18.99 2.52
CA ASN A 64 11.41 19.16 3.76
C ASN A 64 11.41 20.62 4.25
N GLU A 65 10.70 21.53 3.59
CA GLU A 65 10.65 22.95 3.98
C GLU A 65 9.89 23.16 5.29
N TYR A 66 8.92 22.30 5.59
CA TYR A 66 8.07 22.38 6.78
C TYR A 66 8.11 21.07 7.56
N SER A 67 7.91 21.16 8.87
CA SER A 67 7.70 19.98 9.72
C SER A 67 6.31 19.35 9.48
N SER A 68 6.16 18.10 9.92
CA SER A 68 4.92 17.31 9.84
C SER A 68 3.67 18.04 10.40
N ASP A 69 3.83 18.76 11.53
CA ASP A 69 2.74 19.51 12.17
C ASP A 69 2.43 20.82 11.44
N GLU A 70 3.45 21.49 10.91
CA GLU A 70 3.30 22.68 10.07
C GLU A 70 2.56 22.35 8.78
N TRP A 71 2.91 21.24 8.13
CA TRP A 71 2.20 20.75 6.95
C TRP A 71 0.71 20.52 7.20
N THR A 72 0.36 19.92 8.35
CA THR A 72 -1.03 19.70 8.73
C THR A 72 -1.79 21.03 8.82
N SER A 73 -1.17 22.00 9.50
CA SER A 73 -1.73 23.34 9.67
C SER A 73 -1.90 24.08 8.33
N ILE A 74 -0.95 23.94 7.41
CA ILE A 74 -1.00 24.53 6.06
C ILE A 74 -2.17 23.94 5.27
N ILE A 75 -2.33 22.61 5.28
CA ILE A 75 -3.43 21.95 4.56
C ILE A 75 -4.78 22.34 5.16
N ASP A 76 -4.90 22.44 6.49
CA ASP A 76 -6.12 22.89 7.16
C ASP A 76 -6.51 24.33 6.77
N ASN A 77 -5.55 25.24 6.87
CA ASN A 77 -5.75 26.64 6.49
C ASN A 77 -6.14 26.77 5.02
N ARG A 78 -5.48 25.99 4.14
CA ARG A 78 -5.76 26.00 2.71
C ARG A 78 -7.13 25.43 2.40
N HIS A 79 -7.48 24.26 2.91
CA HIS A 79 -8.79 23.63 2.69
C HIS A 79 -9.93 24.55 3.16
N ASN A 80 -9.72 25.35 4.21
CA ASN A 80 -10.70 26.34 4.65
C ASN A 80 -10.93 27.51 3.68
N THR A 81 -10.04 27.74 2.70
CA THR A 81 -10.28 28.73 1.64
C THR A 81 -11.37 28.27 0.66
N LYS A 82 -12.22 29.18 0.19
CA LYS A 82 -13.28 28.86 -0.80
C LYS A 82 -12.71 28.31 -2.11
N ALA A 83 -11.50 28.72 -2.49
CA ALA A 83 -10.84 28.28 -3.71
C ALA A 83 -10.42 26.81 -3.61
N ALA A 84 -9.73 26.41 -2.54
CA ALA A 84 -9.25 25.03 -2.40
C ALA A 84 -10.39 24.02 -2.18
N ARG A 85 -11.45 24.41 -1.45
CA ARG A 85 -12.65 23.58 -1.23
C ARG A 85 -13.36 23.15 -2.51
N LYS A 86 -13.12 23.84 -3.63
CA LYS A 86 -13.65 23.47 -4.95
C LYS A 86 -12.89 22.31 -5.59
N PHE A 87 -11.63 22.08 -5.19
CA PHE A 87 -10.72 21.14 -5.87
C PHE A 87 -10.30 19.97 -4.98
N ILE A 88 -10.35 20.14 -3.67
CA ILE A 88 -9.94 19.17 -2.66
C ILE A 88 -11.10 18.93 -1.71
N THR A 89 -11.56 17.68 -1.65
CA THR A 89 -12.53 17.21 -0.67
C THR A 89 -11.87 17.00 0.70
N ILE A 90 -12.67 16.91 1.77
CA ILE A 90 -12.17 16.63 3.12
C ILE A 90 -11.37 15.32 3.15
N GLU A 91 -11.86 14.27 2.47
CA GLU A 91 -11.16 12.98 2.42
C GLU A 91 -9.81 13.06 1.71
N GLU A 92 -9.75 13.77 0.58
CA GLU A 92 -8.48 14.01 -0.13
C GLU A 92 -7.51 14.83 0.73
N ALA A 93 -8.00 15.84 1.47
CA ALA A 93 -7.17 16.62 2.37
C ALA A 93 -6.55 15.75 3.48
N GLU A 94 -7.31 14.83 4.07
CA GLU A 94 -6.78 13.89 5.08
C GLU A 94 -5.76 12.91 4.50
N LYS A 95 -5.97 12.42 3.26
CA LYS A 95 -4.98 11.59 2.56
C LYS A 95 -3.67 12.34 2.30
N ILE A 96 -3.77 13.60 1.85
CA ILE A 96 -2.62 14.47 1.63
C ILE A 96 -1.87 14.72 2.94
N LYS A 97 -2.57 15.04 4.04
CA LYS A 97 -1.96 15.17 5.36
C LYS A 97 -1.22 13.90 5.77
N GLY A 98 -1.83 12.73 5.58
CA GLY A 98 -1.21 11.44 5.89
C GLY A 98 0.11 11.23 5.15
N TYR A 99 0.17 11.60 3.86
CA TYR A 99 1.41 11.55 3.08
C TYR A 99 2.47 12.53 3.63
N LEU A 100 2.11 13.80 3.82
CA LEU A 100 3.04 14.83 4.31
C LEU A 100 3.58 14.53 5.71
N LYS A 101 2.80 13.85 6.56
CA LYS A 101 3.25 13.42 7.89
C LYS A 101 4.27 12.29 7.87
N SER A 102 4.33 11.53 6.78
CA SER A 102 5.17 10.35 6.63
C SER A 102 6.51 10.63 5.94
N MET A 103 6.75 11.87 5.52
CA MET A 103 8.03 12.35 4.99
C MET A 103 8.87 12.95 6.10
#